data_AF-A0A3B5M6T8-F1
#
_entry.id   AF-A0A3B5M6T8-F1
#
_cell.length_a   1.000
_cell.length_b   1.000
_cell.length_c   1.000
_cell.angle_alpha   90.00
_cell.angle_beta   90.00
_cell.angle_gamma   90.00
#
_symmetry.space_group_name_H-M   'P 1'
#
loop_
_entity.id
_entity.type
_entity.pdbx_description
1 polymer ?
#
loop_
_entity_poly.entity_id
_entity_poly.type
_entity_poly.pdbx_seq_one_letter_code
_entity_poly.pdbx_strand_id
1 'polypeptide(L)'
;MRLKRFLLRYYPPGIILEYERGGYLRTKSIDLLDLTPETNTDELVSEIRQSEPLITESRAEQVKELVLRLQQKQGQQDHHRFCFCKELKAHILPLTNIAFNKSGSRFITGSYDRTCRVWDTASATELHTLEGHRNVVYAIAFNNPYGDKIATGSFDKTCKLWCAETGKCFHTFCGHRAEIVCLAFNPQSTLVATGSMDATAKLWDVESGEEVATLTGHTVEVLSLCFNTVGNHLVTGSFDYTVAIWDVSSKRRVHTLIGHMGEISNVQFNWDCSLIASGSTDKTCKICFSPQGSRVLTASSDKTARLWDVQSGACLQILEGHTDEIFSCAFNYEGDTIITGSKDNTCRIWY
;
A
#
# COMPACT_ATOMS: atom_id res chain seq x y z
N MET A 1 -2.02 -30.51 8.90
CA MET A 1 -2.06 -29.58 7.75
C MET A 1 -1.34 -30.26 6.60
N ARG A 2 -1.83 -30.16 5.37
CA ARG A 2 -1.21 -30.85 4.22
C ARG A 2 -0.74 -29.83 3.19
N LEU A 3 0.58 -29.70 3.02
CA LEU A 3 1.15 -28.88 1.96
C LEU A 3 0.74 -29.44 0.59
N LYS A 4 0.26 -28.57 -0.30
CA LYS A 4 -0.17 -28.92 -1.67
C LYS A 4 0.88 -28.55 -2.69
N ARG A 5 1.33 -27.29 -2.67
CA ARG A 5 2.32 -26.76 -3.63
C ARG A 5 3.06 -25.56 -3.07
N PHE A 6 4.19 -25.29 -3.69
CA PHE A 6 4.94 -24.04 -3.55
C PHE A 6 4.68 -23.16 -4.76
N LEU A 7 4.50 -21.86 -4.54
CA LEU A 7 4.40 -20.84 -5.57
C LEU A 7 5.54 -19.85 -5.37
N LEU A 8 6.24 -19.51 -6.44
CA LEU A 8 7.37 -18.59 -6.37
C LEU A 8 6.88 -17.15 -6.54
N ARG A 9 7.32 -16.25 -5.67
CA ARG A 9 7.05 -14.81 -5.75
C ARG A 9 8.38 -14.08 -5.96
N TYR A 10 8.52 -13.39 -7.09
CA TYR A 10 9.75 -12.67 -7.41
C TYR A 10 9.82 -11.27 -6.77
N TYR A 11 8.67 -10.63 -6.52
CA TYR A 11 8.60 -9.24 -6.11
C TYR A 11 7.65 -9.03 -4.91
N PRO A 12 8.20 -8.70 -3.73
CA PRO A 12 9.59 -8.99 -3.35
C PRO A 12 9.84 -10.50 -3.30
N PRO A 13 11.11 -10.96 -3.29
CA PRO A 13 11.43 -12.38 -3.30
C PRO A 13 10.75 -13.11 -2.15
N GLY A 14 10.24 -14.31 -2.43
CA GLY A 14 9.55 -15.11 -1.44
C GLY A 14 8.93 -16.37 -2.02
N ILE A 15 8.50 -17.24 -1.11
CA ILE A 15 7.88 -18.52 -1.44
C ILE A 15 6.51 -18.56 -0.77
N ILE A 16 5.45 -18.76 -1.55
CA ILE A 16 4.09 -18.91 -1.04
C ILE A 16 3.79 -20.41 -0.92
N LEU A 17 3.44 -20.82 0.29
CA LEU A 17 2.98 -22.16 0.62
C LEU A 17 1.47 -22.22 0.45
N GLU A 18 1.00 -23.14 -0.36
CA GLU A 18 -0.42 -23.49 -0.40
C GLU A 18 -0.64 -24.80 0.34
N TYR A 19 -1.50 -24.78 1.35
CA TYR A 19 -1.74 -25.92 2.22
C TYR A 19 -3.22 -26.07 2.56
N GLU A 20 -3.61 -27.29 2.92
CA GLU A 20 -4.97 -27.62 3.32
C GLU A 20 -5.06 -27.76 4.85
N ARG A 21 -6.04 -27.08 5.45
CA ARG A 21 -6.37 -27.19 6.87
C ARG A 21 -7.89 -27.21 7.04
N GLY A 22 -8.41 -28.37 7.47
CA GLY A 22 -9.84 -28.56 7.71
C GLY A 22 -10.70 -28.53 6.43
N GLY A 23 -10.19 -29.05 5.31
CA GLY A 23 -10.89 -29.05 4.02
C GLY A 23 -10.80 -27.73 3.24
N TYR A 24 -10.29 -26.66 3.86
CA TYR A 24 -10.09 -25.37 3.21
C TYR A 24 -8.64 -25.20 2.74
N LEU A 25 -8.49 -24.69 1.52
CA LEU A 25 -7.22 -24.25 0.95
C LEU A 25 -6.80 -22.93 1.62
N ARG A 26 -5.56 -22.84 2.07
CA ARG A 26 -4.97 -21.64 2.67
C ARG A 26 -3.60 -21.39 2.08
N THR A 27 -3.17 -20.14 2.13
CA THR A 27 -1.83 -19.71 1.72
C THR A 27 -1.06 -19.14 2.91
N LYS A 28 0.26 -19.28 2.89
CA LYS A 28 1.19 -18.61 3.81
C LYS A 28 2.41 -18.18 3.02
N SER A 29 2.85 -16.93 3.17
CA SER A 29 4.08 -16.44 2.54
C SER A 29 5.28 -16.64 3.46
N ILE A 30 6.40 -17.03 2.86
CA ILE A 30 7.76 -16.90 3.41
C ILE A 30 8.39 -15.76 2.62
N ASP A 31 8.65 -14.65 3.31
CA ASP A 31 9.23 -13.46 2.71
C ASP A 31 10.76 -13.55 2.80
N LEU A 32 11.44 -13.39 1.67
CA LEU A 32 12.91 -13.49 1.55
C LEU A 32 13.46 -12.12 1.15
N LEU A 33 13.25 -11.12 2.02
CA LEU A 33 13.50 -9.72 1.69
C LEU A 33 14.99 -9.40 1.57
N ASP A 34 15.82 -10.06 2.38
CA ASP A 34 17.28 -9.90 2.40
C ASP A 34 18.01 -10.88 1.46
N LEU A 35 17.28 -11.58 0.58
CA LEU A 35 17.90 -12.48 -0.38
C LEU A 35 18.80 -11.70 -1.34
N THR A 36 20.05 -12.14 -1.47
CA THR A 36 21.01 -11.67 -2.46
C THR A 36 21.55 -12.84 -3.31
N PRO A 37 22.15 -12.57 -4.48
CA PRO A 37 22.79 -13.60 -5.29
C PRO A 37 23.90 -14.37 -4.57
N GLU A 38 24.50 -13.79 -3.52
CA GLU A 38 25.60 -14.36 -2.73
C GLU A 38 25.12 -15.12 -1.48
N THR A 39 23.83 -15.05 -1.13
CA THR A 39 23.30 -15.70 0.07
C THR A 39 23.55 -17.22 0.04
N ASN A 40 24.02 -17.79 1.15
CA ASN A 40 24.22 -19.23 1.26
C ASN A 40 22.88 -19.97 1.27
N THR A 41 22.56 -20.65 0.17
CA THR A 41 21.26 -21.33 0.01
C THR A 41 21.03 -22.46 1.02
N ASP A 42 22.07 -23.19 1.43
CA ASP A 42 21.92 -24.32 2.34
C ASP A 42 21.60 -23.85 3.76
N GLU A 43 22.24 -22.77 4.20
CA GLU A 43 21.95 -22.11 5.48
C GLU A 43 20.53 -21.53 5.49
N LEU A 44 20.15 -20.79 4.44
CA LEU A 44 18.82 -20.19 4.32
C LEU A 44 17.71 -21.25 4.31
N VAL A 45 17.90 -22.37 3.60
CA VAL A 45 16.93 -23.47 3.59
C VAL A 45 16.82 -24.12 4.97
N SER A 46 17.93 -24.24 5.70
CA SER A 46 17.92 -24.74 7.09
C SER A 46 17.11 -23.82 8.00
N GLU A 47 17.31 -22.51 7.90
CA GLU A 47 16.56 -21.50 8.67
C GLU A 47 15.06 -21.50 8.33
N ILE A 48 14.72 -21.57 7.04
CA ILE A 48 13.33 -21.70 6.57
C ILE A 48 12.67 -22.96 7.17
N ARG A 49 13.39 -24.08 7.24
CA ARG A 49 12.87 -25.33 7.85
C ARG A 49 12.68 -25.23 9.35
N GLN A 50 13.55 -24.50 10.05
CA GLN A 50 13.43 -24.29 11.49
C GLN A 50 12.23 -23.38 11.82
N SER A 51 11.99 -22.36 11.00
CA SER A 51 10.88 -21.42 11.18
C SER A 51 9.54 -21.93 10.66
N GLU A 52 9.53 -22.84 9.69
CA GLU A 52 8.31 -23.34 9.05
C GLU A 52 8.14 -24.87 9.14
N PRO A 53 7.32 -25.36 10.08
CA PRO A 53 7.07 -26.79 10.28
C PRO A 53 6.42 -27.51 9.08
N LEU A 54 5.77 -26.78 8.17
CA LEU A 54 5.19 -27.35 6.95
C LEU A 54 6.25 -27.84 5.95
N ILE A 55 7.50 -27.39 6.07
CA ILE A 55 8.61 -27.76 5.18
C ILE A 55 9.38 -28.92 5.80
N THR A 56 8.96 -30.14 5.44
CA THR A 56 9.64 -31.37 5.84
C THR A 56 10.96 -31.56 5.09
N GLU A 57 11.82 -32.45 5.59
CA GLU A 57 13.10 -32.79 4.94
C GLU A 57 12.92 -33.22 3.47
N SER A 58 11.86 -33.98 3.18
CA SER A 58 11.51 -34.41 1.82
C SER A 58 11.19 -33.25 0.85
N ARG A 59 10.96 -32.04 1.36
CA ARG A 59 10.68 -30.84 0.57
C ARG A 59 11.84 -29.84 0.56
N ALA A 60 12.91 -30.10 1.33
CA ALA A 60 14.05 -29.19 1.45
C ALA A 60 14.71 -28.93 0.09
N GLU A 61 14.95 -29.98 -0.70
CA GLU A 61 15.56 -29.85 -2.02
C GLU A 61 14.71 -29.01 -2.98
N GLN A 62 13.38 -29.20 -2.92
CA GLN A 62 12.44 -28.40 -3.71
C GLN A 62 12.49 -26.92 -3.31
N VAL A 63 12.61 -26.60 -2.02
CA VAL A 63 12.75 -25.21 -1.55
C VAL A 63 14.09 -24.63 -1.98
N LYS A 64 15.17 -25.42 -1.92
CA LYS A 64 16.51 -25.02 -2.41
C LYS A 64 16.48 -24.63 -3.88
N GLU A 65 15.85 -25.44 -4.74
CA GLU A 65 15.68 -25.10 -6.15
C GLU A 65 14.92 -23.78 -6.36
N LEU A 66 13.90 -23.50 -5.55
CA LEU A 66 13.14 -22.25 -5.62
C LEU A 66 13.98 -21.04 -5.21
N VAL A 67 14.76 -21.16 -4.13
CA VAL A 67 15.69 -20.10 -3.68
C VAL A 67 16.73 -19.82 -4.76
N LEU A 68 17.33 -20.86 -5.37
CA LEU A 68 18.29 -20.70 -6.45
C LEU A 68 17.69 -19.98 -7.67
N ARG A 69 16.42 -20.25 -8.02
CA ARG A 69 15.72 -19.51 -9.08
C ARG A 69 15.53 -18.02 -8.75
N LEU A 70 15.25 -17.69 -7.49
CA LEU A 70 15.16 -16.30 -7.04
C LEU A 70 16.51 -15.59 -7.12
N GLN A 71 17.58 -16.23 -6.66
CA GLN A 71 18.95 -15.69 -6.76
C GLN A 71 19.36 -15.48 -8.22
N GLN A 72 19.09 -16.47 -9.08
CA GLN A 72 19.36 -16.34 -10.50
C GLN A 72 18.61 -15.15 -11.11
N LYS A 73 17.36 -14.92 -10.70
CA LYS A 73 16.57 -13.79 -11.20
C LYS A 73 17.07 -12.45 -10.66
N GLN A 74 17.57 -12.38 -9.42
CA GLN A 74 18.19 -11.16 -8.87
C GLN A 74 19.55 -10.85 -9.50
N GLY A 75 20.34 -11.87 -9.82
CA GLY A 75 21.64 -11.72 -10.49
C GLY A 75 21.53 -11.37 -11.98
N GLN A 76 20.35 -11.50 -12.59
CA GLN A 76 20.13 -11.07 -13.96
C GLN A 76 20.11 -9.54 -14.04
N GLN A 77 21.13 -8.96 -14.67
CA GLN A 77 21.10 -7.57 -15.11
C GLN A 77 20.20 -7.45 -16.34
N ASP A 78 18.93 -7.16 -16.10
CA ASP A 78 17.96 -6.90 -17.14
C ASP A 78 18.19 -5.49 -17.74
N HIS A 79 18.92 -5.40 -18.86
CA HIS A 79 19.02 -4.16 -19.65
C HIS A 79 17.77 -3.96 -20.52
N HIS A 80 16.62 -3.74 -19.87
CA HIS A 80 15.38 -3.42 -20.57
C HIS A 80 15.50 -2.03 -21.22
N ARG A 81 15.57 -2.00 -22.56
CA ARG A 81 15.47 -0.75 -23.32
C ARG A 81 14.01 -0.56 -23.74
N PHE A 82 13.38 0.48 -23.21
CA PHE A 82 12.03 0.86 -23.60
C PHE A 82 12.08 1.66 -24.91
N CYS A 83 11.23 1.29 -25.85
CA CYS A 83 10.98 2.06 -27.08
C CYS A 83 9.52 2.50 -27.11
N PHE A 84 9.26 3.62 -27.77
CA PHE A 84 7.90 4.05 -28.05
C PHE A 84 7.21 3.00 -28.93
N CYS A 85 6.03 2.54 -28.51
CA CYS A 85 5.27 1.52 -29.23
C CYS A 85 4.01 2.10 -29.88
N LYS A 86 3.14 2.76 -29.10
CA LYS A 86 1.86 3.30 -29.56
C LYS A 86 1.50 4.58 -28.79
N GLU A 87 0.79 5.48 -29.46
CA GLU A 87 0.12 6.62 -28.86
C GLU A 87 -1.40 6.37 -28.86
N LEU A 88 -2.06 6.59 -27.73
CA LEU A 88 -3.48 6.37 -27.56
C LEU A 88 -4.15 7.62 -26.98
N LYS A 89 -5.07 8.20 -27.73
CA LYS A 89 -5.92 9.30 -27.25
C LYS A 89 -7.14 8.73 -26.54
N ALA A 90 -7.04 8.54 -25.23
CA ALA A 90 -8.06 7.85 -24.45
C ALA A 90 -9.40 8.60 -24.40
N HIS A 91 -9.35 9.92 -24.21
CA HIS A 91 -10.51 10.78 -24.04
C HIS A 91 -10.35 12.11 -24.81
N ILE A 92 -11.48 12.77 -25.09
CA ILE A 92 -11.49 14.13 -25.68
C ILE A 92 -11.26 15.18 -24.58
N LEU A 93 -11.87 14.97 -23.42
CA LEU A 93 -11.71 15.81 -22.25
C LEU A 93 -10.50 15.38 -21.41
N PRO A 94 -10.00 16.23 -20.50
CA PRO A 94 -8.80 15.94 -19.72
C PRO A 94 -8.84 14.56 -19.06
N LEU A 95 -7.72 13.84 -19.19
CA LEU A 95 -7.45 12.59 -18.48
C LEU A 95 -7.12 12.91 -17.02
N THR A 96 -7.72 12.20 -16.08
CA THR A 96 -7.44 12.38 -14.65
C THR A 96 -6.44 11.37 -14.12
N ASN A 97 -6.59 10.10 -14.51
CA ASN A 97 -5.85 9.01 -13.91
C ASN A 97 -5.73 7.81 -14.85
N ILE A 98 -4.72 6.96 -14.60
CA ILE A 98 -4.43 5.74 -15.33
C ILE A 98 -3.96 4.64 -14.37
N ALA A 99 -4.42 3.40 -14.57
CA ALA A 99 -3.97 2.27 -13.77
C ALA A 99 -3.91 0.97 -14.58
N PHE A 100 -2.85 0.17 -14.38
CA PHE A 100 -2.73 -1.16 -14.96
C PHE A 100 -3.34 -2.24 -14.06
N ASN A 101 -3.82 -3.32 -14.67
CA ASN A 101 -4.01 -4.57 -13.97
C ASN A 101 -2.65 -5.25 -13.67
N LYS A 102 -2.64 -6.26 -12.80
CA LYS A 102 -1.39 -6.91 -12.36
C LYS A 102 -0.55 -7.49 -13.50
N SER A 103 -1.16 -8.01 -14.56
CA SER A 103 -0.46 -8.57 -15.72
C SER A 103 0.03 -7.50 -16.71
N GLY A 104 -0.46 -6.26 -16.62
CA GLY A 104 -0.25 -5.22 -17.62
C GLY A 104 -1.01 -5.47 -18.94
N SER A 105 -1.85 -6.51 -19.03
CA SER A 105 -2.62 -6.80 -20.25
C SER A 105 -3.78 -5.84 -20.47
N ARG A 106 -4.27 -5.21 -19.40
CA ARG A 106 -5.32 -4.20 -19.44
C ARG A 106 -4.93 -2.98 -18.63
N PHE A 107 -5.42 -1.82 -19.05
CA PHE A 107 -5.34 -0.59 -18.26
C PHE A 107 -6.68 0.14 -18.27
N ILE A 108 -6.90 0.96 -17.24
CA ILE A 108 -8.07 1.82 -17.11
C ILE A 108 -7.68 3.28 -17.13
N THR A 109 -8.58 4.11 -17.66
CA THR A 109 -8.41 5.57 -17.73
C THR A 109 -9.67 6.27 -17.20
N GLY A 110 -9.49 7.29 -16.37
CA GLY A 110 -10.55 8.17 -15.88
C GLY A 110 -10.49 9.54 -16.53
N SER A 111 -11.63 10.22 -16.68
CA SER A 111 -11.67 11.52 -17.36
C SER A 111 -12.75 12.48 -16.85
N TYR A 112 -12.59 13.75 -17.22
CA TYR A 112 -13.59 14.80 -17.12
C TYR A 112 -14.86 14.56 -17.96
N ASP A 113 -14.83 13.64 -18.93
CA ASP A 113 -16.05 13.19 -19.62
C ASP A 113 -16.98 12.33 -18.76
N ARG A 114 -16.59 12.08 -17.50
CA ARG A 114 -17.35 11.34 -16.48
C ARG A 114 -17.38 9.83 -16.74
N THR A 115 -16.51 9.34 -17.61
CA THR A 115 -16.37 7.92 -17.92
C THR A 115 -15.06 7.37 -17.38
N CYS A 116 -15.06 6.07 -17.11
CA CYS A 116 -13.83 5.29 -17.00
C CYS A 116 -13.78 4.31 -18.17
N ARG A 117 -12.69 4.26 -18.92
CA ARG A 117 -12.53 3.32 -20.04
C ARG A 117 -11.57 2.20 -19.68
N VAL A 118 -11.86 1.00 -20.15
CA VAL A 118 -11.04 -0.20 -20.00
C VAL A 118 -10.43 -0.54 -21.35
N TRP A 119 -9.12 -0.71 -21.38
CA TRP A 119 -8.35 -0.90 -22.60
C TRP A 119 -7.58 -2.20 -22.58
N ASP A 120 -7.39 -2.77 -23.76
CA ASP A 120 -6.41 -3.84 -23.97
C ASP A 120 -5.05 -3.22 -24.36
N THR A 121 -3.99 -3.56 -23.62
CA THR A 121 -2.67 -2.95 -23.80
C THR A 121 -2.01 -3.34 -25.13
N ALA A 122 -2.20 -4.58 -25.58
CA ALA A 122 -1.52 -5.11 -26.77
C ALA A 122 -2.12 -4.54 -28.06
N SER A 123 -3.45 -4.56 -28.16
CA SER A 123 -4.19 -4.07 -29.32
C SER A 123 -4.44 -2.56 -29.29
N ALA A 124 -4.45 -1.95 -28.10
CA ALA A 124 -4.86 -0.56 -27.84
C ALA A 124 -6.35 -0.31 -28.17
N THR A 125 -7.19 -1.34 -28.10
CA THR A 125 -8.65 -1.22 -28.31
C THR A 125 -9.38 -0.95 -27.00
N GLU A 126 -10.42 -0.12 -27.08
CA GLU A 126 -11.37 0.06 -25.99
C GLU A 126 -12.22 -1.20 -25.83
N LEU A 127 -12.18 -1.82 -24.65
CA LEU A 127 -12.98 -2.99 -24.30
C LEU A 127 -14.34 -2.56 -23.75
N HIS A 128 -14.34 -1.60 -22.83
CA HIS A 128 -15.55 -1.11 -22.16
C HIS A 128 -15.44 0.38 -21.86
N THR A 129 -16.57 1.08 -21.97
CA THR A 129 -16.78 2.39 -21.35
C THR A 129 -17.72 2.22 -20.15
N LEU A 130 -17.23 2.55 -18.96
CA LEU A 130 -17.96 2.50 -17.70
C LEU A 130 -18.67 3.85 -17.48
N GLU A 131 -19.95 3.88 -17.79
CA GLU A 131 -20.80 5.07 -17.70
C GLU A 131 -21.75 5.01 -16.50
N GLY A 132 -21.97 6.16 -15.86
CA GLY A 132 -22.97 6.29 -14.80
C GLY A 132 -22.63 7.35 -13.74
N HIS A 133 -21.41 7.86 -13.72
CA HIS A 133 -21.05 9.00 -12.89
C HIS A 133 -21.64 10.30 -13.45
N ARG A 134 -22.00 11.22 -12.55
CA ARG A 134 -22.60 12.52 -12.90
C ARG A 134 -21.57 13.64 -13.00
N ASN A 135 -20.34 13.39 -12.56
CA ASN A 135 -19.23 14.33 -12.56
C ASN A 135 -17.92 13.61 -12.87
N VAL A 136 -16.81 14.36 -12.91
CA VAL A 136 -15.46 13.88 -13.23
C VAL A 136 -15.14 12.58 -12.50
N VAL A 137 -14.62 11.59 -13.22
CA VAL A 137 -14.05 10.38 -12.62
C VAL A 137 -12.59 10.67 -12.33
N TYR A 138 -12.20 10.68 -11.06
CA TYR A 138 -10.88 11.17 -10.63
C TYR A 138 -9.98 10.06 -10.11
N ALA A 139 -10.49 9.24 -9.19
CA ALA A 139 -9.75 8.12 -8.63
C ALA A 139 -10.21 6.82 -9.27
N ILE A 140 -9.28 5.97 -9.72
CA ILE A 140 -9.61 4.68 -10.33
C ILE A 140 -8.63 3.62 -9.83
N ALA A 141 -9.09 2.39 -9.64
CA ALA A 141 -8.22 1.26 -9.32
C ALA A 141 -8.79 -0.08 -9.77
N PHE A 142 -7.90 -0.99 -10.14
CA PHE A 142 -8.20 -2.42 -10.18
C PHE A 142 -8.09 -3.03 -8.78
N ASN A 143 -8.83 -4.10 -8.53
CA ASN A 143 -8.62 -4.96 -7.35
C ASN A 143 -7.40 -5.89 -7.54
N ASN A 144 -6.24 -5.30 -7.81
CA ASN A 144 -5.01 -6.05 -7.93
C ASN A 144 -4.73 -6.81 -6.62
N PRO A 145 -4.35 -8.11 -6.68
CA PRO A 145 -3.79 -8.81 -7.84
C PRO A 145 -4.80 -9.51 -8.77
N TYR A 146 -6.11 -9.52 -8.45
CA TYR A 146 -7.11 -10.29 -9.19
C TYR A 146 -7.47 -9.67 -10.55
N GLY A 147 -7.68 -8.35 -10.57
CA GLY A 147 -7.94 -7.59 -11.80
C GLY A 147 -9.31 -7.85 -12.44
N ASP A 148 -10.24 -8.48 -11.72
CA ASP A 148 -11.61 -8.76 -12.17
C ASP A 148 -12.62 -7.68 -11.78
N LYS A 149 -12.25 -6.75 -10.87
CA LYS A 149 -13.09 -5.63 -10.44
C LYS A 149 -12.36 -4.30 -10.58
N ILE A 150 -13.15 -3.26 -10.86
CA ILE A 150 -12.69 -1.87 -10.97
C ILE A 150 -13.51 -1.03 -9.99
N ALA A 151 -12.85 -0.14 -9.26
CA ALA A 151 -13.51 0.91 -8.48
C ALA A 151 -13.22 2.28 -9.11
N THR A 152 -14.23 3.11 -9.21
CA THR A 152 -14.14 4.49 -9.72
C THR A 152 -14.71 5.46 -8.70
N GLY A 153 -13.93 6.44 -8.27
CA GLY A 153 -14.32 7.53 -7.37
C GLY A 153 -14.47 8.82 -8.17
N SER A 154 -15.57 9.52 -7.92
CA SER A 154 -15.96 10.69 -8.71
C SER A 154 -16.24 11.91 -7.83
N PHE A 155 -16.18 13.06 -8.48
CA PHE A 155 -16.62 14.34 -7.93
C PHE A 155 -18.16 14.44 -7.79
N ASP A 156 -18.90 13.39 -8.17
CA ASP A 156 -20.33 13.26 -7.85
C ASP A 156 -20.58 12.70 -6.45
N LYS A 157 -19.51 12.56 -5.64
CA LYS A 157 -19.54 12.08 -4.24
C LYS A 157 -19.81 10.59 -4.11
N THR A 158 -19.84 9.87 -5.23
CA THR A 158 -20.07 8.42 -5.25
C THR A 158 -18.82 7.67 -5.69
N CYS A 159 -18.69 6.45 -5.20
CA CYS A 159 -17.78 5.47 -5.77
C CYS A 159 -18.61 4.37 -6.42
N LYS A 160 -18.22 3.91 -7.61
CA LYS A 160 -18.88 2.79 -8.29
C LYS A 160 -17.93 1.62 -8.41
N LEU A 161 -18.46 0.43 -8.18
CA LEU A 161 -17.77 -0.84 -8.35
C LEU A 161 -18.26 -1.51 -9.62
N TRP A 162 -17.34 -2.02 -10.42
CA TRP A 162 -17.60 -2.58 -11.75
C TRP A 162 -16.95 -3.93 -11.93
N CYS A 163 -17.54 -4.74 -12.81
CA CYS A 163 -16.91 -5.94 -13.35
C CYS A 163 -15.95 -5.56 -14.49
N ALA A 164 -14.67 -5.92 -14.37
CA ALA A 164 -13.66 -5.63 -15.39
C ALA A 164 -13.84 -6.45 -16.68
N GLU A 165 -14.59 -7.55 -16.63
CA GLU A 165 -14.83 -8.44 -17.77
C GLU A 165 -16.11 -8.09 -18.55
N THR A 166 -17.13 -7.58 -17.86
CA THR A 166 -18.45 -7.30 -18.49
C THR A 166 -18.78 -5.82 -18.57
N GLY A 167 -18.05 -4.96 -17.86
CA GLY A 167 -18.35 -3.53 -17.73
C GLY A 167 -19.60 -3.23 -16.90
N LYS A 168 -20.25 -4.24 -16.30
CA LYS A 168 -21.46 -4.04 -15.49
C LYS A 168 -21.11 -3.39 -14.15
N CYS A 169 -21.91 -2.42 -13.73
CA CYS A 169 -21.85 -1.85 -12.39
C CYS A 169 -22.45 -2.85 -11.39
N PHE A 170 -21.65 -3.25 -10.40
CA PHE A 170 -22.11 -4.04 -9.27
C PHE A 170 -22.84 -3.16 -8.25
N HIS A 171 -22.12 -2.15 -7.74
CA HIS A 171 -22.56 -1.33 -6.62
C HIS A 171 -22.28 0.15 -6.87
N THR A 172 -23.12 1.01 -6.30
CA THR A 172 -22.85 2.44 -6.17
C THR A 172 -22.80 2.78 -4.69
N PHE A 173 -21.61 3.06 -4.21
CA PHE A 173 -21.32 3.49 -2.86
C PHE A 173 -21.70 4.96 -2.69
N CYS A 174 -22.70 5.21 -1.85
CA CYS A 174 -23.24 6.53 -1.54
C CYS A 174 -23.05 6.80 -0.04
N GLY A 175 -22.48 7.95 0.32
CA GLY A 175 -22.33 8.33 1.72
C GLY A 175 -21.40 9.50 1.98
N HIS A 176 -20.46 9.79 1.07
CA HIS A 176 -19.60 10.97 1.15
C HIS A 176 -20.39 12.26 0.91
N ARG A 177 -19.97 13.34 1.56
CA ARG A 177 -20.60 14.67 1.47
C ARG A 177 -19.93 15.58 0.45
N ALA A 178 -18.73 15.21 0.01
CA ALA A 178 -17.93 15.91 -0.97
C ALA A 178 -17.29 14.92 -1.96
N GLU A 179 -16.48 15.45 -2.85
CA GLU A 179 -15.80 14.77 -3.94
C GLU A 179 -14.90 13.65 -3.42
N ILE A 180 -14.84 12.52 -4.13
CA ILE A 180 -13.90 11.43 -3.84
C ILE A 180 -12.62 11.67 -4.64
N VAL A 181 -11.49 11.72 -3.94
CA VAL A 181 -10.18 12.07 -4.51
C VAL A 181 -9.19 10.92 -4.52
N CYS A 182 -9.34 9.94 -3.62
CA CYS A 182 -8.51 8.75 -3.60
C CYS A 182 -9.34 7.50 -3.24
N LEU A 183 -8.87 6.34 -3.69
CA LEU A 183 -9.47 5.05 -3.35
C LEU A 183 -8.44 3.92 -3.47
N ALA A 184 -8.71 2.80 -2.80
CA ALA A 184 -7.92 1.57 -2.92
C ALA A 184 -8.75 0.35 -2.52
N PHE A 185 -8.45 -0.79 -3.12
CA PHE A 185 -8.87 -2.09 -2.61
C PHE A 185 -7.92 -2.56 -1.51
N ASN A 186 -8.43 -3.34 -0.55
CA ASN A 186 -7.54 -4.13 0.29
C ASN A 186 -6.94 -5.31 -0.52
N PRO A 187 -5.81 -5.90 -0.08
CA PRO A 187 -5.12 -6.94 -0.85
C PRO A 187 -5.96 -8.19 -1.16
N GLN A 188 -6.94 -8.50 -0.31
CA GLN A 188 -7.86 -9.63 -0.48
C GLN A 188 -9.09 -9.30 -1.32
N SER A 189 -9.24 -8.06 -1.78
CA SER A 189 -10.40 -7.58 -2.56
C SER A 189 -11.76 -7.77 -1.84
N THR A 190 -11.77 -7.73 -0.50
CA THR A 190 -13.01 -7.78 0.30
C THR A 190 -13.53 -6.39 0.64
N LEU A 191 -12.66 -5.38 0.69
CA LEU A 191 -12.98 -4.01 1.07
C LEU A 191 -12.49 -3.01 0.02
N VAL A 192 -13.24 -1.92 -0.13
CA VAL A 192 -12.79 -0.68 -0.80
C VAL A 192 -12.68 0.41 0.25
N ALA A 193 -11.55 1.12 0.27
CA ALA A 193 -11.41 2.38 1.00
C ALA A 193 -11.57 3.55 0.03
N THR A 194 -12.34 4.57 0.40
CA THR A 194 -12.47 5.83 -0.34
C THR A 194 -12.10 6.99 0.57
N GLY A 195 -11.33 7.95 0.06
CA GLY A 195 -10.98 9.19 0.75
C GLY A 195 -11.57 10.38 -0.01
N SER A 196 -12.14 11.32 0.75
CA SER A 196 -12.92 12.42 0.20
C SER A 196 -12.47 13.78 0.74
N MET A 197 -12.87 14.82 0.01
CA MET A 197 -12.77 16.21 0.46
C MET A 197 -13.67 16.51 1.68
N ASP A 198 -14.54 15.59 2.10
CA ASP A 198 -15.36 15.76 3.31
C ASP A 198 -14.60 15.48 4.63
N ALA A 199 -13.26 15.40 4.56
CA ALA A 199 -12.35 15.07 5.65
C ALA A 199 -12.54 13.66 6.24
N THR A 200 -13.26 12.76 5.54
CA THR A 200 -13.44 11.38 5.96
C THR A 200 -12.89 10.39 4.94
N ALA A 201 -12.49 9.23 5.46
CA ALA A 201 -12.35 8.03 4.64
C ALA A 201 -13.48 7.06 4.99
N LYS A 202 -13.97 6.28 4.03
CA LYS A 202 -15.00 5.26 4.25
C LYS A 202 -14.51 3.90 3.79
N LEU A 203 -14.93 2.87 4.51
CA LEU A 203 -14.72 1.46 4.15
C LEU A 203 -16.03 0.87 3.66
N TRP A 204 -15.97 0.20 2.52
CA TRP A 204 -17.10 -0.42 1.85
C TRP A 204 -16.85 -1.90 1.66
N ASP A 205 -17.87 -2.71 1.88
CA ASP A 205 -17.81 -4.13 1.61
C ASP A 205 -18.07 -4.41 0.12
N VAL A 206 -17.18 -5.19 -0.50
CA VAL A 206 -17.21 -5.45 -1.95
C VAL A 206 -18.37 -6.37 -2.35
N GLU A 207 -18.79 -7.28 -1.45
CA GLU A 207 -19.81 -8.29 -1.75
C GLU A 207 -21.22 -7.72 -1.57
N SER A 208 -21.51 -7.19 -0.37
CA SER A 208 -22.81 -6.63 0.00
C SER A 208 -23.07 -5.26 -0.62
N GLY A 209 -22.01 -4.47 -0.87
CA GLY A 209 -22.14 -3.09 -1.31
C GLY A 209 -22.35 -2.09 -0.18
N GLU A 210 -22.35 -2.53 1.08
CA GLU A 210 -22.69 -1.69 2.24
C GLU A 210 -21.49 -0.94 2.82
N GLU A 211 -21.76 0.17 3.50
CA GLU A 211 -20.75 0.91 4.25
C GLU A 211 -20.40 0.16 5.55
N VAL A 212 -19.13 -0.21 5.70
CA VAL A 212 -18.62 -0.92 6.88
C VAL A 212 -18.23 0.04 8.00
N ALA A 213 -17.66 1.19 7.64
CA ALA A 213 -17.19 2.20 8.59
C ALA A 213 -17.01 3.58 7.94
N THR A 214 -17.24 4.63 8.71
CA THR A 214 -16.71 5.99 8.44
C THR A 214 -15.52 6.24 9.37
N LEU A 215 -14.37 6.55 8.79
CA LEU A 215 -13.13 6.89 9.48
C LEU A 215 -13.05 8.42 9.61
N THR A 216 -13.49 8.91 10.78
CA THR A 216 -13.49 10.33 11.12
C THR A 216 -12.32 10.68 12.02
N GLY A 217 -11.57 11.74 11.72
CA GLY A 217 -10.48 12.19 12.57
C GLY A 217 -9.54 13.20 11.92
N HIS A 218 -9.53 13.29 10.60
CA HIS A 218 -8.90 14.39 9.87
C HIS A 218 -9.75 15.66 9.96
N THR A 219 -9.09 16.81 9.94
CA THR A 219 -9.78 18.12 9.97
C THR A 219 -10.00 18.69 8.58
N VAL A 220 -9.27 18.16 7.58
CA VAL A 220 -9.32 18.57 6.18
C VAL A 220 -9.28 17.32 5.28
N GLU A 221 -9.37 17.52 3.97
CA GLU A 221 -9.48 16.52 2.90
C GLU A 221 -8.47 15.37 3.01
N VAL A 222 -8.95 14.14 2.72
CA VAL A 222 -8.10 12.93 2.65
C VAL A 222 -7.61 12.73 1.23
N LEU A 223 -6.34 13.03 0.97
CA LEU A 223 -5.76 13.04 -0.38
C LEU A 223 -5.14 11.70 -0.79
N SER A 224 -4.68 10.90 0.17
CA SER A 224 -4.00 9.64 -0.11
C SER A 224 -4.42 8.57 0.88
N LEU A 225 -4.52 7.33 0.42
CA LEU A 225 -4.82 6.18 1.27
C LEU A 225 -4.12 4.92 0.76
N CYS A 226 -3.72 4.05 1.68
CA CYS A 226 -3.01 2.82 1.35
C CYS A 226 -3.29 1.74 2.41
N PHE A 227 -3.71 0.55 1.98
CA PHE A 227 -3.76 -0.62 2.86
C PHE A 227 -2.36 -1.22 3.00
N ASN A 228 -2.09 -1.79 4.16
CA ASN A 228 -0.91 -2.62 4.34
C ASN A 228 -1.08 -3.99 3.63
N THR A 229 0.01 -4.75 3.45
CA THR A 229 -0.03 -6.00 2.65
C THR A 229 -0.89 -7.10 3.25
N VAL A 230 -1.14 -7.06 4.57
CA VAL A 230 -2.05 -7.98 5.25
C VAL A 230 -3.51 -7.53 5.12
N GLY A 231 -3.78 -6.22 4.97
CA GLY A 231 -5.11 -5.63 4.90
C GLY A 231 -5.76 -5.34 6.26
N ASN A 232 -5.02 -5.43 7.37
CA ASN A 232 -5.54 -5.13 8.70
C ASN A 232 -5.36 -3.65 9.11
N HIS A 233 -4.47 -2.91 8.44
CA HIS A 233 -4.30 -1.48 8.65
C HIS A 233 -4.50 -0.69 7.36
N LEU A 234 -5.04 0.52 7.51
CA LEU A 234 -5.16 1.54 6.47
C LEU A 234 -4.43 2.79 6.95
N VAL A 235 -3.62 3.39 6.09
CA VAL A 235 -3.09 4.75 6.31
C VAL A 235 -3.85 5.75 5.47
N THR A 236 -4.10 6.93 6.02
CA THR A 236 -4.68 8.07 5.30
C THR A 236 -3.80 9.29 5.47
N GLY A 237 -3.43 9.92 4.37
CA GLY A 237 -2.71 11.20 4.33
C GLY A 237 -3.68 12.33 4.03
N SER A 238 -3.58 13.43 4.77
CA SER A 238 -4.53 14.54 4.71
C SER A 238 -3.85 15.87 4.42
N PHE A 239 -4.66 16.80 3.92
CA PHE A 239 -4.31 18.21 3.78
C PHE A 239 -4.08 18.89 5.14
N ASP A 240 -4.50 18.28 6.25
CA ASP A 240 -4.27 18.76 7.62
C ASP A 240 -2.84 18.52 8.16
N TYR A 241 -1.92 18.08 7.29
CA TYR A 241 -0.51 17.80 7.58
C TYR A 241 -0.27 16.55 8.42
N THR A 242 -1.31 15.75 8.67
CA THR A 242 -1.21 14.52 9.45
C THR A 242 -1.44 13.27 8.59
N VAL A 243 -0.87 12.17 9.07
CA VAL A 243 -1.18 10.83 8.57
C VAL A 243 -1.88 10.05 9.68
N ALA A 244 -3.07 9.52 9.43
CA ALA A 244 -3.76 8.67 10.40
C ALA A 244 -3.60 7.20 10.05
N ILE A 245 -3.36 6.37 11.06
CA ILE A 245 -3.30 4.91 10.94
C ILE A 245 -4.57 4.34 11.55
N TRP A 246 -5.29 3.55 10.79
CA TRP A 246 -6.56 2.95 11.15
C TRP A 246 -6.42 1.43 11.24
N ASP A 247 -7.01 0.85 12.26
CA ASP A 247 -7.21 -0.60 12.32
C ASP A 247 -8.55 -0.94 11.67
N VAL A 248 -8.50 -1.78 10.65
CA VAL A 248 -9.64 -2.12 9.79
C VAL A 248 -10.67 -2.96 10.56
N SER A 249 -10.22 -3.80 11.49
CA SER A 249 -11.08 -4.72 12.24
C SER A 249 -11.90 -4.00 13.32
N SER A 250 -11.24 -3.15 14.10
CA SER A 250 -11.82 -2.35 15.16
C SER A 250 -12.46 -1.06 14.67
N LYS A 251 -12.14 -0.65 13.43
CA LYS A 251 -12.63 0.56 12.76
C LYS A 251 -12.24 1.84 13.50
N ARG A 252 -11.11 1.81 14.21
CA ARG A 252 -10.63 2.91 15.05
C ARG A 252 -9.29 3.43 14.56
N ARG A 253 -9.05 4.72 14.82
CA ARG A 253 -7.74 5.33 14.66
C ARG A 253 -6.81 4.77 15.73
N VAL A 254 -5.73 4.13 15.30
CA VAL A 254 -4.67 3.61 16.19
C VAL A 254 -3.70 4.74 16.51
N HIS A 255 -3.19 5.42 15.49
CA HIS A 255 -2.19 6.48 15.64
C HIS A 255 -2.45 7.66 14.70
N THR A 256 -1.85 8.79 15.03
CA THR A 256 -1.76 9.98 14.19
C THR A 256 -0.29 10.37 14.13
N LEU A 257 0.30 10.30 12.94
CA LEU A 257 1.66 10.75 12.67
C LEU A 257 1.60 12.25 12.40
N ILE A 258 2.32 13.00 13.22
CA ILE A 258 2.41 14.46 13.18
C ILE A 258 3.88 14.81 12.97
N GLY A 259 4.13 15.86 12.19
CA GLY A 259 5.47 16.40 12.02
C GLY A 259 5.72 17.06 10.66
N HIS A 260 4.81 16.88 9.69
CA HIS A 260 4.85 17.65 8.46
C HIS A 260 4.33 19.08 8.69
N MET A 261 4.85 20.02 7.91
CA MET A 261 4.48 21.44 7.94
C MET A 261 3.71 21.85 6.68
N GLY A 262 3.21 20.86 5.96
CA GLY A 262 2.55 21.01 4.67
C GLY A 262 1.69 19.79 4.37
N GLU A 263 0.89 19.92 3.34
CA GLU A 263 -0.14 18.97 2.91
C GLU A 263 0.49 17.63 2.59
N ILE A 264 -0.10 16.54 3.08
CA ILE A 264 0.37 15.20 2.74
C ILE A 264 -0.11 14.87 1.33
N SER A 265 0.82 14.72 0.40
CA SER A 265 0.53 14.40 -1.00
C SER A 265 0.41 12.90 -1.24
N ASN A 266 1.17 12.07 -0.52
CA ASN A 266 1.14 10.62 -0.67
C ASN A 266 1.53 9.90 0.62
N VAL A 267 0.94 8.73 0.86
CA VAL A 267 1.30 7.80 1.93
C VAL A 267 1.40 6.38 1.39
N GLN A 268 2.42 5.62 1.82
CA GLN A 268 2.62 4.23 1.41
C GLN A 268 3.19 3.40 2.57
N PHE A 269 2.76 2.14 2.66
CA PHE A 269 3.45 1.13 3.46
C PHE A 269 4.62 0.52 2.66
N ASN A 270 5.66 0.07 3.35
CA ASN A 270 6.59 -0.91 2.79
C ASN A 270 5.99 -2.33 2.83
N TRP A 271 6.68 -3.32 2.27
CA TRP A 271 6.10 -4.65 2.03
C TRP A 271 5.85 -5.49 3.29
N ASP A 272 6.84 -5.56 4.17
CA ASP A 272 6.71 -6.20 5.50
C ASP A 272 5.80 -5.39 6.44
N CYS A 273 5.28 -4.27 5.93
CA CYS A 273 4.46 -3.32 6.64
C CYS A 273 5.15 -2.75 7.87
N SER A 274 6.48 -2.77 8.02
CA SER A 274 7.19 -2.21 9.18
C SER A 274 7.38 -0.69 9.12
N LEU A 275 7.23 -0.07 7.95
CA LEU A 275 7.41 1.35 7.69
C LEU A 275 6.24 1.95 6.91
N ILE A 276 6.03 3.24 7.13
CA ILE A 276 5.13 4.14 6.40
C ILE A 276 5.98 5.31 5.90
N ALA A 277 5.94 5.55 4.60
CA ALA A 277 6.51 6.74 3.99
C ALA A 277 5.41 7.76 3.69
N SER A 278 5.65 9.03 4.04
CA SER A 278 4.77 10.14 3.71
C SER A 278 5.54 11.24 2.98
N GLY A 279 4.97 11.73 1.87
CA GLY A 279 5.47 12.88 1.13
C GLY A 279 4.60 14.11 1.39
N SER A 280 5.21 15.28 1.51
CA SER A 280 4.48 16.52 1.81
C SER A 280 4.92 17.69 0.92
N THR A 281 4.03 18.67 0.77
CA THR A 281 4.30 19.94 0.08
C THR A 281 5.30 20.83 0.84
N ASP A 282 5.64 20.47 2.08
CA ASP A 282 6.74 21.08 2.85
C ASP A 282 8.15 20.75 2.31
N LYS A 283 8.23 20.05 1.17
CA LYS A 283 9.45 19.60 0.49
C LYS A 283 10.20 18.52 1.26
N THR A 284 9.53 17.83 2.19
CA THR A 284 10.09 16.70 2.93
C THR A 284 9.34 15.40 2.65
N CYS A 285 10.09 14.31 2.74
CA CYS A 285 9.54 12.97 2.90
C CYS A 285 9.92 12.47 4.30
N LYS A 286 8.98 11.87 5.01
CA LYS A 286 9.23 11.24 6.31
C LYS A 286 9.01 9.74 6.21
N ILE A 287 9.83 8.99 6.92
CA ILE A 287 9.70 7.54 7.07
C ILE A 287 9.45 7.29 8.55
N CYS A 288 8.31 6.72 8.86
CA CYS A 288 7.92 6.34 10.21
C CYS A 288 7.77 4.83 10.26
N PHE A 289 8.01 4.21 11.41
CA PHE A 289 7.67 2.81 11.59
C PHE A 289 6.14 2.67 11.72
N SER A 290 5.63 1.59 11.17
CA SER A 290 4.24 1.20 11.33
C SER A 290 3.99 0.60 12.72
N PRO A 291 2.70 0.36 13.07
CA PRO A 291 2.36 -0.39 14.28
C PRO A 291 2.75 -1.89 14.25
N GLN A 292 3.37 -2.37 13.18
CA GLN A 292 3.93 -3.73 13.12
C GLN A 292 5.42 -3.74 13.46
N GLY A 293 6.12 -2.60 13.32
CA GLY A 293 7.39 -2.37 14.00
C GLY A 293 7.17 -2.23 15.52
N SER A 294 8.10 -2.70 16.34
CA SER A 294 7.96 -2.59 17.81
C SER A 294 8.09 -1.15 18.33
N ARG A 295 8.55 -0.22 17.49
CA ARG A 295 8.89 1.14 17.89
C ARG A 295 8.40 2.16 16.89
N VAL A 296 7.95 3.34 17.33
CA VAL A 296 7.60 4.50 16.50
C VAL A 296 8.53 5.66 16.84
N LEU A 297 8.97 6.41 15.84
CA LEU A 297 9.76 7.63 16.02
C LEU A 297 9.00 8.84 15.50
N THR A 298 8.86 9.85 16.35
CA THR A 298 8.20 11.12 16.04
C THR A 298 9.19 12.27 16.20
N ALA A 299 9.21 13.20 15.26
CA ALA A 299 9.91 14.49 15.39
C ALA A 299 8.91 15.61 15.64
N SER A 300 9.26 16.57 16.49
CA SER A 300 8.34 17.61 16.96
C SER A 300 8.97 18.99 16.90
N SER A 301 8.11 20.02 16.81
CA SER A 301 8.50 21.42 16.94
C SER A 301 8.90 21.79 18.38
N ASP A 302 8.64 20.93 19.36
CA ASP A 302 9.13 21.07 20.74
C ASP A 302 10.64 20.81 20.90
N LYS A 303 11.36 20.65 19.77
CA LYS A 303 12.82 20.41 19.68
C LYS A 303 13.25 19.01 20.12
N THR A 304 12.29 18.10 20.32
CA THR A 304 12.54 16.71 20.71
C THR A 304 12.10 15.75 19.61
N ALA A 305 12.82 14.63 19.51
CA ALA A 305 12.31 13.44 18.84
C ALA A 305 11.97 12.41 19.92
N ARG A 306 10.92 11.63 19.73
CA ARG A 306 10.44 10.67 20.74
C ARG A 306 10.29 9.30 20.13
N LEU A 307 10.81 8.32 20.84
CA LEU A 307 10.72 6.91 20.55
C LEU A 307 9.62 6.31 21.42
N TRP A 308 8.70 5.58 20.80
CA TRP A 308 7.52 5.02 21.45
C TRP A 308 7.48 3.52 21.25
N ASP A 309 7.02 2.78 22.26
CA ASP A 309 6.68 1.37 22.12
C ASP A 309 5.26 1.25 21.57
N VAL A 310 5.09 0.46 20.52
CA VAL A 310 3.81 0.35 19.82
C VAL A 310 2.77 -0.43 20.61
N GLN A 311 3.17 -1.45 21.37
CA GLN A 311 2.24 -2.32 22.09
C GLN A 311 1.66 -1.66 23.35
N SER A 312 2.50 -0.92 24.07
CA SER A 312 2.15 -0.26 25.32
C SER A 312 1.77 1.21 25.15
N GLY A 313 2.15 1.83 24.03
CA GLY A 313 2.04 3.29 23.84
C GLY A 313 2.97 4.09 24.74
N ALA A 314 3.91 3.44 25.44
CA ALA A 314 4.84 4.11 26.33
C ALA A 314 5.91 4.87 25.53
N CYS A 315 6.24 6.08 25.97
CA CYS A 315 7.41 6.79 25.47
C CYS A 315 8.66 6.08 26.00
N LEU A 316 9.36 5.36 25.13
CA LEU A 316 10.60 4.64 25.46
C LEU A 316 11.75 5.61 25.71
N GLN A 317 11.86 6.65 24.89
CA GLN A 317 12.99 7.58 24.96
C GLN A 317 12.62 8.93 24.35
N ILE A 318 13.14 10.00 24.95
CA ILE A 318 13.10 11.36 24.40
C ILE A 318 14.53 11.72 23.96
N LEU A 319 14.69 11.98 22.67
CA LEU A 319 15.93 12.36 22.02
C LEU A 319 16.02 13.89 22.04
N GLU A 320 16.80 14.41 22.99
CA GLU A 320 16.93 15.84 23.26
C GLU A 320 18.27 16.42 22.81
N GLY A 321 18.26 17.67 22.39
CA GLY A 321 19.46 18.49 22.24
C GLY A 321 19.51 19.36 21.00
N HIS A 322 18.58 19.20 20.05
CA HIS A 322 18.38 20.21 19.02
C HIS A 322 17.93 21.55 19.65
N THR A 323 18.42 22.67 19.12
CA THR A 323 18.11 24.02 19.64
C THR A 323 16.92 24.66 18.94
N ASP A 324 16.45 24.04 17.87
CA ASP A 324 15.28 24.43 17.07
C ASP A 324 14.45 23.19 16.67
N GLU A 325 13.36 23.40 15.94
CA GLU A 325 12.39 22.38 15.55
C GLU A 325 13.05 21.22 14.77
N ILE A 326 12.72 19.99 15.14
CA ILE A 326 13.15 18.81 14.39
C ILE A 326 12.17 18.62 13.23
N PHE A 327 12.65 18.85 12.02
CA PHE A 327 11.83 18.70 10.81
C PHE A 327 11.98 17.31 10.17
N SER A 328 12.97 16.50 10.56
CA SER A 328 13.14 15.15 10.01
C SER A 328 13.70 14.19 11.04
N CYS A 329 13.23 12.95 11.00
CA CYS A 329 13.80 11.86 11.76
C CYS A 329 13.63 10.55 10.99
N ALA A 330 14.64 9.69 11.00
CA ALA A 330 14.61 8.38 10.35
C ALA A 330 15.50 7.39 11.10
N PHE A 331 15.24 6.10 10.96
CA PHE A 331 16.20 5.07 11.32
C PHE A 331 17.04 4.66 10.12
N ASN A 332 18.17 3.99 10.39
CA ASN A 332 18.83 3.15 9.39
C ASN A 332 18.02 1.87 9.11
N TYR A 333 18.49 1.08 8.14
CA TYR A 333 17.83 -0.15 7.71
C TYR A 333 17.67 -1.19 8.84
N GLU A 334 18.67 -1.29 9.72
CA GLU A 334 18.68 -2.25 10.83
C GLU A 334 17.83 -1.80 12.03
N GLY A 335 17.40 -0.53 12.06
CA GLY A 335 16.58 0.01 13.15
C GLY A 335 17.34 0.28 14.46
N ASP A 336 18.67 0.22 14.44
CA ASP A 336 19.53 0.46 15.60
C ASP A 336 20.11 1.89 15.65
N THR A 337 20.13 2.58 14.51
CA THR A 337 20.66 3.95 14.41
C THR A 337 19.55 4.91 14.00
N ILE A 338 19.46 6.07 14.65
CA ILE A 338 18.52 7.14 14.31
C ILE A 338 19.30 8.34 13.77
N ILE A 339 18.75 9.03 12.78
CA ILE A 339 19.20 10.35 12.35
C ILE A 339 18.06 11.37 12.53
N THR A 340 18.35 12.52 13.13
CA THR A 340 17.42 13.64 13.26
C THR A 340 17.99 14.89 12.59
N GLY A 341 17.17 15.61 11.83
CA GLY A 341 17.50 16.88 11.19
C GLY A 341 16.64 18.02 11.71
N SER A 342 17.26 19.13 12.05
CA SER A 342 16.63 20.27 12.72
C SER A 342 16.90 21.60 12.04
N LYS A 343 15.99 22.57 12.23
CA LYS A 343 16.11 23.95 11.74
C LYS A 343 17.30 24.70 12.33
N ASP A 344 17.93 24.16 13.38
CA ASP A 344 19.19 24.64 13.94
C ASP A 344 20.41 24.41 13.02
N ASN A 345 20.18 23.91 11.80
CA ASN A 345 21.17 23.55 10.79
C ASN A 345 22.09 22.38 11.20
N THR A 346 21.63 21.52 12.13
CA THR A 346 22.36 20.32 12.54
C THR A 346 21.60 19.04 12.22
N CYS A 347 22.37 17.98 11.92
CA CYS A 347 21.90 16.61 11.95
C CYS A 347 22.54 15.90 13.14
N ARG A 348 21.76 15.13 13.90
CA ARG A 348 22.25 14.28 14.99
C ARG A 348 22.04 12.83 14.64
N ILE A 349 23.03 12.00 14.94
CA ILE A 349 22.99 10.55 14.79
C ILE A 349 22.97 9.95 16.20
N TRP A 350 22.08 9.00 16.43
CA TRP A 350 21.84 8.33 17.70
C TRP A 350 22.01 6.82 17.50
N TYR A 351 22.57 6.14 18.49
CA TYR A 351 22.83 4.69 18.51
C TYR A 351 22.17 4.05 19.74
#